data_AF-X1HN51-F1
#
_entry.id   AF-X1HN51-F1
#
_cell.length_a   1.000
_cell.length_b   1.000
_cell.length_c   1.000
_cell.angle_alpha   90.00
_cell.angle_beta   90.00
_cell.angle_gamma   90.00
#
_symmetry.space_group_name_H-M   'P 1'
#
loop_
_entity.id
_entity.type
_entity.pdbx_description
1 polymer ?
#
loop_
_entity_poly.entity_id
_entity_poly.type
_entity_poly.pdbx_seq_one_letter_code
_entity_poly.pdbx_strand_id
1 'polypeptide(L)'
;QLEEGRAEVENAYARSVAPEGNQPAQEIINQVFEHTDRAWRGIGVIPQSGYRLREPYAQFDAELRFPEIQTIATQESSICISGLVLQGLKKPNQCPAFGEQCTPQNPLGATMVSTEGACAAYYQYGRYTHSLEEHEMTK
;
A
#
# COMPACT_ATOMS: atom_id res chain seq x y z
N GLN A 1 19.52 11.99 15.63
CA GLN A 1 19.29 10.56 15.92
C GLN A 1 20.30 9.64 15.24
N LEU A 2 20.29 9.44 13.91
CA LEU A 2 21.24 8.55 13.23
C LEU A 2 22.72 8.89 13.50
N GLU A 3 23.13 10.15 13.30
CA GLU A 3 24.49 10.63 13.58
C GLU A 3 24.87 10.57 15.07
N GLU A 4 23.87 10.52 15.94
CA GLU A 4 24.04 10.49 17.41
C GLU A 4 23.89 9.07 17.98
N GLY A 5 23.63 8.06 17.14
CA GLY A 5 23.34 6.69 17.57
C GLY A 5 22.07 6.52 18.41
N ARG A 6 21.14 7.49 18.38
CA ARG A 6 19.85 7.42 19.09
C ARG A 6 18.77 6.74 18.25
N ALA A 7 17.86 6.04 18.92
CA ALA A 7 16.71 5.35 18.32
C ALA A 7 15.45 5.61 19.16
N GLU A 8 14.85 6.79 18.96
CA GLU A 8 13.67 7.27 19.68
C GLU A 8 12.55 7.62 18.71
N VAL A 9 11.29 7.41 19.13
CA VAL A 9 10.12 7.84 18.37
C VAL A 9 9.76 9.27 18.77
N GLU A 10 9.81 10.19 17.81
CA GLU A 10 9.47 11.60 18.00
C GLU A 10 8.18 11.96 17.22
N ASN A 11 7.29 12.72 17.84
CA ASN A 11 6.03 13.13 17.21
C ASN A 11 6.18 14.48 16.49
N ALA A 12 6.47 14.43 15.19
CA ALA A 12 6.54 15.62 14.34
C ALA A 12 5.17 16.27 14.02
N TYR A 13 4.06 15.67 14.48
CA TYR A 13 2.69 16.09 14.16
C TYR A 13 1.82 16.30 15.41
N ALA A 14 2.42 16.76 16.51
CA ALA A 14 1.78 16.92 17.82
C ALA A 14 0.52 17.82 17.82
N ARG A 15 0.37 18.70 16.82
CA ARG A 15 -0.84 19.51 16.64
C ARG A 15 -2.09 18.70 16.26
N SER A 16 -1.91 17.47 15.77
CA SER A 16 -3.00 16.64 15.26
C SER A 16 -2.98 15.21 15.83
N VAL A 17 -1.85 14.76 16.36
CA VAL A 17 -1.70 13.40 16.90
C VAL A 17 -1.31 13.50 18.38
N ALA A 18 -2.21 13.10 19.27
CA ALA A 18 -1.93 12.93 20.68
C ALA A 18 -1.19 11.61 20.94
N PRO A 19 -0.34 11.49 21.98
CA PRO A 19 0.37 10.26 22.31
C PRO A 19 -0.54 9.03 22.48
N GLU A 20 -1.72 9.22 23.06
CA GLU A 20 -2.75 8.20 23.28
C GLU A 20 -3.58 7.88 22.03
N GLY A 21 -3.43 8.66 20.96
CA GLY A 21 -4.24 8.58 19.76
C GLY A 21 -5.71 8.95 19.98
N ASN A 22 -6.59 8.50 19.08
CA ASN A 22 -8.03 8.69 19.23
C ASN A 22 -8.63 7.49 19.98
N GLN A 23 -8.83 7.62 21.29
CA GLN A 23 -9.32 6.52 22.14
C GLN A 23 -10.71 6.02 21.73
N PRO A 24 -11.73 6.88 21.50
CA PRO A 24 -13.03 6.41 21.03
C PRO A 24 -12.98 5.60 19.72
N ALA A 25 -12.13 6.01 18.76
CA ALA A 25 -11.97 5.28 17.51
C ALA A 25 -11.31 3.90 17.73
N GLN A 26 -10.29 3.84 18.59
CA GLN A 26 -9.63 2.58 18.96
C GLN A 26 -10.61 1.61 19.63
N GLU A 27 -11.46 2.10 20.55
CA GLU A 27 -12.49 1.29 21.21
C GLU A 27 -13.47 0.68 20.20
N ILE A 28 -13.96 1.47 19.25
CA ILE A 28 -14.89 1.00 18.21
C ILE A 28 -14.22 -0.04 17.32
N ILE A 29 -12.99 0.20 16.86
CA ILE A 29 -12.25 -0.77 16.04
C ILE A 29 -12.08 -2.08 16.81
N ASN A 30 -11.67 -2.02 18.08
CA ASN A 30 -11.45 -3.19 18.92
C ASN A 30 -12.75 -3.94 19.25
N GLN A 31 -13.87 -3.23 19.35
CA GLN A 31 -15.19 -3.81 19.57
C GLN A 31 -15.66 -4.59 18.34
N VAL A 32 -15.45 -4.06 17.13
CA VAL A 32 -16.02 -4.62 15.89
C VAL A 32 -15.09 -5.64 15.24
N PHE A 33 -13.78 -5.41 15.30
CA PHE A 33 -12.79 -6.16 14.54
C PHE A 33 -11.80 -6.91 15.45
N GLU A 34 -11.21 -7.96 14.90
CA GLU A 34 -10.06 -8.65 15.45
C GLU A 34 -8.96 -8.83 14.40
N HIS A 35 -7.71 -8.95 14.87
CA HIS A 35 -6.56 -9.15 14.00
C HIS A 35 -6.62 -10.50 13.31
N THR A 36 -6.22 -10.52 12.04
CA THR A 36 -6.03 -11.73 11.25
C THR A 36 -4.86 -11.55 10.30
N ASP A 37 -4.31 -12.67 9.84
CA ASP A 37 -3.35 -12.68 8.74
C ASP A 37 -4.06 -12.23 7.46
N ARG A 38 -3.39 -11.42 6.65
CA ARG A 38 -3.89 -11.00 5.33
C ARG A 38 -2.79 -10.97 4.30
N ALA A 39 -3.17 -11.30 3.08
CA ALA A 39 -2.35 -11.10 1.90
C ALA A 39 -2.38 -9.61 1.50
N TRP A 40 -1.20 -9.00 1.45
CA TRP A 40 -0.98 -7.68 0.88
C TRP A 40 -0.53 -7.86 -0.57
N ARG A 41 -1.31 -7.31 -1.51
CA ARG A 41 -1.09 -7.47 -2.96
C ARG A 41 0.34 -7.08 -3.34
N GLY A 42 1.09 -8.01 -3.93
CA GLY A 42 2.48 -7.83 -4.34
C GLY A 42 3.53 -8.01 -3.23
N ILE A 43 3.13 -8.22 -1.98
CA ILE A 43 4.04 -8.44 -0.84
C ILE A 43 3.89 -9.88 -0.31
N GLY A 44 2.65 -10.38 -0.22
CA GLY A 44 2.34 -11.70 0.34
C GLY A 44 1.58 -11.61 1.65
N VAL A 45 1.47 -12.74 2.36
CA VAL A 45 0.78 -12.80 3.66
C VAL A 45 1.64 -12.18 4.74
N ILE A 46 1.09 -11.20 5.46
CA ILE A 46 1.72 -10.61 6.65
C ILE A 46 0.88 -11.02 7.87
N PRO A 47 1.49 -11.64 8.91
CA PRO A 47 0.78 -12.04 10.10
C PRO A 47 0.13 -10.87 10.83
N GLN A 48 -1.08 -11.07 11.37
CA GLN A 48 -1.82 -10.08 12.18
C GLN A 48 -1.99 -8.69 11.55
N SER A 49 -1.87 -8.59 10.22
CA SER A 49 -1.79 -7.33 9.48
C SER A 49 -3.13 -6.80 8.98
N GLY A 50 -4.20 -7.59 9.12
CA GLY A 50 -5.54 -7.20 8.69
C GLY A 50 -6.57 -7.33 9.79
N TYR A 51 -7.78 -6.88 9.47
CA TYR A 51 -8.96 -7.02 10.31
C TYR A 51 -9.96 -7.99 9.70
N ARG A 52 -10.66 -8.72 10.56
CA ARG A 52 -11.90 -9.42 10.25
C ARG A 52 -12.96 -9.07 11.29
N LEU A 53 -14.24 -9.23 10.93
CA LEU A 53 -15.34 -8.98 11.85
C LEU A 53 -15.32 -10.01 12.98
N ARG A 54 -15.57 -9.54 14.21
CA ARG A 54 -15.77 -10.43 15.36
C ARG A 54 -17.08 -11.19 15.24
N GLU A 55 -17.17 -12.31 15.95
CA GLU A 55 -18.35 -13.19 15.96
C GLU A 55 -19.69 -12.47 16.18
N PRO A 56 -19.84 -11.49 17.10
CA PRO A 56 -21.10 -10.77 17.28
C PRO A 56 -21.55 -9.99 16.03
N TYR A 57 -20.63 -9.72 15.11
CA TYR A 57 -20.84 -8.99 13.85
C TYR A 57 -20.80 -9.91 12.62
N ALA A 58 -20.73 -11.23 12.80
CA ALA A 58 -20.62 -12.22 11.71
C ALA A 58 -21.76 -12.12 10.68
N GLN A 59 -22.95 -11.68 11.10
CA GLN A 59 -24.09 -11.44 10.19
C GLN A 59 -23.81 -10.38 9.11
N PHE A 60 -22.78 -9.55 9.29
CA PHE A 60 -22.36 -8.53 8.32
C PHE A 60 -21.19 -8.99 7.46
N ASP A 61 -20.59 -10.14 7.74
CA ASP A 61 -19.42 -10.64 7.03
C ASP A 61 -19.81 -11.26 5.68
N ALA A 62 -19.33 -10.66 4.59
CA ALA A 62 -19.58 -11.15 3.24
C ALA A 62 -18.88 -12.49 2.96
N GLU A 63 -17.70 -12.74 3.56
CA GLU A 63 -16.97 -14.00 3.41
C GLU A 63 -17.76 -15.17 4.02
N LEU A 64 -18.56 -14.91 5.07
CA LEU A 64 -19.45 -15.91 5.66
C LEU A 64 -20.79 -16.05 4.92
N ARG A 65 -21.35 -14.94 4.44
CA ARG A 65 -22.66 -14.92 3.76
C ARG A 65 -22.61 -15.49 2.35
N PHE A 66 -21.47 -15.39 1.67
CA PHE A 66 -21.29 -15.82 0.29
C PHE A 66 -20.07 -16.74 0.19
N PRO A 67 -20.16 -18.01 0.65
CA PRO A 67 -19.00 -18.91 0.72
C PRO A 67 -18.30 -19.11 -0.62
N GLU A 68 -19.00 -18.96 -1.75
CA GLU A 68 -18.40 -19.10 -3.09
C GLU A 68 -17.24 -18.12 -3.34
N ILE A 69 -17.28 -16.93 -2.73
CA ILE A 69 -16.27 -15.87 -2.97
C ILE A 69 -14.90 -16.24 -2.39
N GLN A 70 -14.86 -17.15 -1.41
CA GLN A 70 -13.60 -17.58 -0.78
C GLN A 70 -12.68 -18.32 -1.75
N THR A 71 -13.22 -18.78 -2.89
CA THR A 71 -12.47 -19.54 -3.91
C THR A 71 -11.86 -18.66 -5.01
N ILE A 72 -12.12 -17.34 -4.99
CA ILE A 72 -11.63 -16.43 -6.01
C ILE A 72 -10.12 -16.28 -5.90
N ALA A 73 -9.40 -16.73 -6.93
CA ALA A 73 -7.98 -16.52 -7.08
C ALA A 73 -7.73 -15.40 -8.10
N THR A 74 -7.26 -14.24 -7.63
CA THR A 74 -6.92 -13.11 -8.49
C THR A 74 -5.56 -13.33 -9.16
N GLN A 75 -5.48 -13.11 -10.47
CA GLN A 75 -4.22 -13.12 -11.21
C GLN A 75 -3.67 -11.71 -11.34
N GLU A 76 -2.41 -11.54 -10.94
CA GLU A 76 -1.67 -10.30 -11.09
C GLU A 76 -0.87 -10.30 -12.39
N SER A 77 -0.63 -9.11 -12.95
CA SER A 77 0.25 -8.97 -14.11
C SER A 77 1.67 -9.43 -13.75
N SER A 78 2.23 -10.35 -14.53
CA SER A 78 3.61 -10.83 -14.36
C SER A 78 4.67 -9.76 -14.66
N ILE A 79 4.29 -8.69 -15.36
CA ILE A 79 5.18 -7.57 -15.72
C ILE A 79 5.20 -6.51 -14.61
N CYS A 80 4.11 -6.40 -13.83
CA CYS A 80 3.98 -5.36 -12.82
C CYS A 80 4.87 -5.64 -11.60
N ILE A 81 5.79 -4.72 -11.29
CA ILE A 81 6.65 -4.79 -10.09
C ILE A 81 6.13 -3.95 -8.92
N SER A 82 4.83 -3.67 -8.85
CA SER A 82 4.23 -2.79 -7.82
C SER A 82 4.56 -3.23 -6.39
N GLY A 83 4.72 -4.54 -6.16
CA GLY A 83 5.18 -5.08 -4.88
C GLY A 83 6.56 -4.59 -4.45
N LEU A 84 7.52 -4.48 -5.38
CA LEU A 84 8.86 -3.94 -5.10
C LEU A 84 8.82 -2.43 -4.87
N VAL A 85 7.89 -1.74 -5.52
CA VAL A 85 7.65 -0.31 -5.31
C VAL A 85 7.08 -0.04 -3.92
N LEU A 86 6.08 -0.83 -3.48
CA LEU A 86 5.49 -0.72 -2.15
C LEU A 86 6.49 -1.01 -1.01
N GLN A 87 7.47 -1.88 -1.26
CA GLN A 87 8.58 -2.16 -0.33
C GLN A 87 9.67 -1.08 -0.34
N GLY A 88 9.58 -0.07 -1.22
CA GLY A 88 10.61 0.95 -1.36
C GLY A 88 11.92 0.46 -2.02
N LEU A 89 11.93 -0.76 -2.58
CA LEU A 89 13.11 -1.36 -3.22
C LEU A 89 13.33 -0.86 -4.65
N LYS A 90 12.26 -0.39 -5.31
CA LYS A 90 12.27 0.18 -6.66
C LYS A 90 11.38 1.41 -6.72
N LYS A 91 11.72 2.36 -7.58
CA LYS A 91 10.87 3.50 -7.95
C LYS A 91 9.93 3.12 -9.10
N PRO A 92 8.78 3.79 -9.25
CA PRO A 92 7.88 3.55 -10.39
C PRO A 92 8.54 3.63 -11.77
N ASN A 93 9.46 4.57 -11.99
CA ASN A 93 10.20 4.69 -13.26
C ASN A 93 11.20 3.55 -13.53
N GLN A 94 11.45 2.67 -12.56
CA GLN A 94 12.26 1.46 -12.73
C GLN A 94 11.40 0.24 -13.11
N CYS A 95 10.08 0.41 -13.24
CA CYS A 95 9.17 -0.62 -13.70
C CYS A 95 9.12 -0.63 -15.24
N PRO A 96 9.34 -1.78 -15.90
CA PRO A 96 9.40 -1.86 -17.36
C PRO A 96 8.07 -1.56 -18.05
N ALA A 97 6.95 -1.64 -17.32
CA ALA A 97 5.63 -1.31 -17.87
C ALA A 97 5.20 0.14 -17.59
N PHE A 98 5.92 0.88 -16.74
CA PHE A 98 5.45 2.18 -16.25
C PHE A 98 5.41 3.23 -17.36
N GLY A 99 4.26 3.88 -17.52
CA GLY A 99 4.07 4.96 -18.50
C GLY A 99 3.84 4.50 -19.93
N GLU A 100 4.13 3.24 -20.24
CA GLU A 100 3.86 2.62 -21.53
C GLU A 100 2.64 1.71 -21.44
N GLN A 101 2.83 0.44 -21.05
CA GLN A 101 1.76 -0.56 -20.94
C GLN A 101 0.87 -0.32 -19.71
N CYS A 102 1.44 0.27 -18.64
CA CYS A 102 0.78 0.59 -17.40
C CYS A 102 0.60 2.11 -17.29
N THR A 103 -0.63 2.57 -17.51
CA THR A 103 -1.05 3.97 -17.43
C THR A 103 -2.30 4.09 -16.56
N PRO A 104 -2.74 5.30 -16.17
CA PRO A 104 -4.01 5.46 -15.45
C PRO A 104 -5.22 4.91 -16.22
N GLN A 105 -5.20 4.98 -17.55
CA GLN A 105 -6.26 4.44 -18.42
C GLN A 105 -6.16 2.92 -18.60
N ASN A 106 -4.94 2.36 -18.54
CA ASN A 106 -4.69 0.92 -18.62
C ASN A 106 -3.77 0.45 -17.48
N PRO A 107 -4.26 0.36 -16.23
CA PRO A 107 -3.42 0.07 -15.08
C PRO A 107 -3.14 -1.43 -14.97
N LEU A 108 -1.85 -1.80 -14.86
CA LEU A 108 -1.44 -3.19 -14.63
C LEU A 108 -1.33 -3.57 -13.15
N GLY A 109 -1.34 -2.60 -12.23
CA GLY A 109 -1.20 -2.85 -10.80
C GLY A 109 -1.88 -1.79 -9.93
N ALA A 110 -2.19 -2.15 -8.69
CA ALA A 110 -2.98 -1.32 -7.78
C ALA A 110 -2.41 0.09 -7.56
N THR A 111 -1.07 0.23 -7.59
CA THR A 111 -0.38 1.51 -7.40
C THR A 111 -0.55 2.49 -8.56
N MET A 112 -1.05 2.04 -9.72
CA MET A 112 -1.45 2.91 -10.85
C MET A 112 -2.96 3.23 -10.83
N VAL A 113 -3.78 2.38 -10.19
CA VAL A 113 -5.23 2.59 -10.05
C VAL A 113 -5.55 3.61 -8.95
N SER A 114 -4.89 3.48 -7.80
CA SER A 114 -5.17 4.32 -6.62
C SER A 114 -4.65 5.75 -6.81
N THR A 115 -5.46 6.73 -6.39
CA THR A 115 -5.04 8.14 -6.30
C THR A 115 -3.91 8.37 -5.29
N GLU A 116 -3.79 7.49 -4.31
CA GLU A 116 -2.68 7.47 -3.33
C GLU A 116 -1.51 6.60 -3.80
N GLY A 117 -1.66 5.94 -4.94
CA GLY A 117 -0.67 5.01 -5.47
C GLY A 117 0.60 5.72 -5.94
N ALA A 118 1.76 5.21 -5.52
CA ALA A 118 3.06 5.78 -5.89
C ALA A 118 3.24 5.86 -7.42
N CYS A 119 2.78 4.85 -8.19
CA CYS A 119 2.89 4.89 -9.65
C CYS A 119 1.98 5.95 -10.25
N ALA A 120 0.72 6.08 -9.81
CA ALA A 120 -0.17 7.13 -10.28
C ALA A 120 0.39 8.53 -9.99
N ALA A 121 0.93 8.74 -8.79
CA ALA A 121 1.57 10.00 -8.40
C ALA A 121 2.81 10.30 -9.28
N TYR A 122 3.69 9.32 -9.49
CA TYR A 122 4.85 9.48 -10.37
C TYR A 122 4.42 9.77 -11.81
N TYR A 123 3.36 9.14 -12.31
CA TYR A 123 2.88 9.39 -13.67
C TYR A 123 2.31 10.81 -13.81
N GLN A 124 1.53 11.26 -12.81
CA GLN A 124 0.87 12.56 -12.86
C GLN A 124 1.85 13.73 -12.69
N TYR A 125 2.85 13.58 -11.81
CA TYR A 125 3.72 14.69 -11.38
C TYR A 125 5.19 14.52 -11.78
N GLY A 126 5.60 13.34 -12.23
CA GLY A 126 7.00 12.99 -12.53
C GLY A 126 7.54 13.52 -13.85
N ARG A 127 6.91 14.53 -14.48
CA ARG A 127 7.28 15.15 -15.77
C ARG A 127 8.74 15.64 -15.87
N TYR A 128 9.49 15.67 -14.76
CA TYR A 128 10.90 16.06 -14.70
C TYR A 128 11.91 14.89 -14.62
N THR A 129 11.45 13.63 -14.64
CA THR A 129 12.37 12.47 -14.54
C THR A 129 12.95 11.99 -15.86
N HIS A 130 12.37 12.39 -17.01
CA HIS A 130 12.93 12.06 -18.33
C HIS A 130 14.14 12.90 -18.74
N SER A 131 14.42 14.05 -18.09
CA SER A 131 15.51 14.94 -18.49
C SER A 131 16.83 14.73 -17.73
N LEU A 132 16.90 13.78 -16.79
CA LEU A 132 18.12 13.54 -15.99
C LEU A 132 18.94 12.35 -16.48
N GLU A 133 18.34 11.36 -17.17
CA GLU A 133 19.10 10.24 -17.73
C GLU A 133 19.89 10.62 -18.99
N GLU A 134 19.47 11.64 -19.74
CA GLU A 134 20.27 12.15 -20.88
C GLU A 134 21.53 12.92 -20.44
N HIS A 135 21.55 13.50 -19.24
CA HIS A 135 22.68 14.29 -18.74
C HIS A 135 23.75 13.46 -18.00
N GLU A 136 23.43 12.24 -17.56
CA GLU A 136 24.42 11.32 -16.96
C GLU A 136 25.15 10.45 -18.01
N MET A 137 24.65 10.38 -19.25
CA MET A 137 25.31 9.68 -20.35
C MET A 137 26.26 10.56 -21.19
N THR A 138 26.40 11.85 -20.88
CA THR A 138 27.29 12.80 -21.57
C THR A 138 28.41 13.40 -20.71
N LYS A 139 28.70 12.79 -19.55
CA LYS A 139 29.93 13.04 -18.77
C LYS A 139 30.70 11.75 -18.57
#